data_AF-A0A4R1QAQ1-F1
#
_entry.id   AF-A0A4R1QAQ1-F1
#
_cell.length_a   1.000
_cell.length_b   1.000
_cell.length_c   1.000
_cell.angle_alpha   90.00
_cell.angle_beta   90.00
_cell.angle_gamma   90.00
#
_symmetry.space_group_name_H-M   'P 1'
#
loop_
_entity.id
_entity.type
_entity.pdbx_description
1 polymer ?
#
loop_
_entity_poly.entity_id
_entity_poly.type
_entity_poly.pdbx_seq_one_letter_code
_entity_poly.pdbx_strand_id
1 'polypeptide(L)' 'MELSIFEVAGETFTRFKVLKSQYPLYKGLLNKYGITTPAKQSSRYIYFEAKGDYLNSKKEG' A
#
# COMPACT_ATOMS: atom_id res chain seq x y z
N MET A 1 -3.60 8.68 -2.41
CA MET A 1 -3.37 7.31 -1.91
C MET A 1 -3.64 7.33 -0.41
N GLU A 2 -4.45 6.40 0.07
CA GLU A 2 -4.73 6.23 1.50
C GLU A 2 -3.94 5.01 2.02
N LEU A 3 -3.39 5.12 3.23
CA LEU A 3 -2.68 4.03 3.91
C LEU A 3 -3.46 3.60 5.14
N SER A 4 -3.54 2.30 5.39
CA SER A 4 -4.12 1.75 6.61
C SER A 4 -3.30 0.59 7.13
N ILE A 5 -2.98 0.59 8.42
CA ILE A 5 -2.30 -0.52 9.09
C ILE A 5 -3.34 -1.55 9.52
N PHE A 6 -3.01 -2.82 9.40
CA PHE A 6 -3.79 -3.92 9.94
C PHE A 6 -2.87 -5.06 10.38
N GLU A 7 -3.35 -5.90 11.30
CA GLU A 7 -2.60 -7.05 11.80
C GLU A 7 -3.22 -8.34 11.28
N VAL A 8 -2.36 -9.28 10.87
CA VAL A 8 -2.75 -10.64 10.47
C VAL A 8 -1.80 -11.61 11.15
N ALA A 9 -2.34 -12.51 11.98
CA ALA A 9 -1.56 -13.53 12.69
C ALA A 9 -0.36 -12.95 13.50
N GLY A 10 -0.53 -11.78 14.11
CA GLY A 10 0.51 -11.08 14.88
C GLY A 10 1.55 -10.36 14.01
N GLU A 11 1.39 -10.33 12.69
CA GLU A 11 2.22 -9.57 11.77
C GLU A 11 1.53 -8.29 11.34
N THR A 12 2.27 -7.17 11.34
CA THR A 12 1.78 -5.88 10.86
C THR A 12 1.87 -5.79 9.33
N PHE A 13 0.80 -5.32 8.71
CA PHE A 13 0.72 -5.03 7.29
C PHE A 13 0.24 -3.60 7.06
N THR A 14 0.70 -3.01 5.96
CA THR A 14 0.17 -1.75 5.44
C THR A 14 -0.60 -2.02 4.15
N ARG A 15 -1.83 -1.55 4.10
CA ARG A 15 -2.66 -1.53 2.88
C ARG A 15 -2.60 -0.16 2.22
N PHE A 16 -2.31 -0.15 0.92
CA PHE A 16 -2.28 1.02 0.06
C PHE A 16 -3.54 1.03 -0.79
N LYS A 17 -4.46 1.94 -0.50
CA LYS A 17 -5.67 2.17 -1.31
C LYS A 17 -5.39 3.28 -2.29
N VAL A 18 -5.37 2.92 -3.57
CA VAL A 18 -5.04 3.81 -4.68
C VAL A 18 -6.26 3.95 -5.58
N LEU A 19 -6.66 5.19 -5.89
CA LEU A 19 -7.66 5.42 -6.93
C LEU A 19 -7.10 4.94 -8.27
N LYS A 20 -7.90 4.18 -9.03
CA LYS A 20 -7.46 3.59 -10.31
C LYS A 20 -6.98 4.67 -11.29
N SER A 21 -7.63 5.83 -11.30
CA SER A 21 -7.23 7.00 -12.11
C SER A 21 -5.87 7.59 -11.70
N GLN A 22 -5.47 7.43 -10.44
CA GLN A 22 -4.20 7.94 -9.91
C GLN A 22 -3.10 6.87 -9.89
N TYR A 23 -3.41 5.61 -10.23
CA TYR A 23 -2.43 4.53 -10.20
C TYR A 23 -1.17 4.81 -11.02
N PRO A 24 -1.23 5.38 -12.25
CA PRO A 24 -0.03 5.71 -13.01
C PRO A 24 0.94 6.64 -12.26
N LEU A 25 0.43 7.56 -11.43
CA LEU A 25 1.23 8.48 -10.63
C LEU A 25 1.97 7.75 -9.48
N TYR A 26 1.29 6.80 -8.83
CA TYR A 26 1.84 6.09 -7.67
C TYR A 26 2.61 4.80 -8.04
N LYS A 27 2.49 4.31 -9.28
CA LYS A 27 3.12 3.06 -9.73
C LYS A 27 4.63 3.03 -9.47
N GLY A 28 5.33 4.14 -9.75
CA GLY A 28 6.77 4.24 -9.48
C GLY A 28 7.11 4.15 -7.99
N LEU A 29 6.31 4.76 -7.13
CA LEU A 29 6.49 4.71 -5.68
C LEU A 29 6.23 3.30 -5.13
N LEU A 30 5.14 2.65 -5.57
CA LEU A 30 4.80 1.29 -5.18
C LEU A 30 5.89 0.30 -5.60
N ASN A 31 6.41 0.44 -6.82
CA ASN A 31 7.54 -0.36 -7.31
C ASN A 31 8.81 -0.21 -6.46
N LYS A 32 9.11 1.01 -5.96
CA LYS A 32 10.27 1.25 -5.07
C LYS A 32 10.15 0.48 -3.75
N TYR A 33 8.94 0.26 -3.27
CA TYR A 33 8.67 -0.57 -2.08
C TYR A 33 8.51 -2.07 -2.41
N GLY A 34 8.74 -2.49 -3.67
CA GLY A 34 8.53 -3.88 -4.11
C GLY A 34 7.05 -4.28 -4.22
N ILE A 35 6.14 -3.31 -4.19
CA ILE A 35 4.69 -3.53 -4.18
C ILE A 35 4.16 -3.48 -5.61
N THR A 36 4.28 -4.59 -6.34
CA THR A 36 3.92 -4.65 -7.77
C THR A 36 2.57 -5.33 -8.00
N THR A 37 2.18 -6.25 -7.10
CA THR A 37 0.98 -7.08 -7.25
C THR A 37 -0.17 -6.52 -6.41
N PRO A 38 -1.31 -6.17 -7.02
CA PRO A 38 -2.48 -5.73 -6.26
C PRO A 38 -3.12 -6.92 -5.52
N ALA A 39 -3.41 -6.72 -4.23
CA ALA A 39 -4.12 -7.69 -3.40
C ALA A 39 -5.63 -7.74 -3.73
N LYS A 40 -6.21 -6.59 -4.09
CA LYS A 40 -7.63 -6.48 -4.48
C LYS A 40 -7.83 -5.34 -5.46
N GLN A 41 -8.77 -5.51 -6.38
CA GLN A 41 -9.16 -4.45 -7.32
C GLN A 41 -10.69 -4.29 -7.31
N SER A 42 -11.14 -3.05 -7.39
CA SER A 42 -12.52 -2.68 -7.64
C SER A 42 -12.60 -1.73 -8.85
N SER A 43 -13.81 -1.33 -9.23
CA SER A 43 -14.00 -0.38 -10.34
C SER A 43 -13.29 0.96 -10.12
N ARG A 44 -13.17 1.41 -8.86
CA ARG A 44 -12.60 2.71 -8.50
C ARG A 44 -11.22 2.63 -7.84
N TYR A 45 -10.90 1.51 -7.18
CA TYR A 45 -9.71 1.41 -6.34
C TYR A 45 -8.88 0.18 -6.65
N ILE A 46 -7.57 0.33 -6.49
CA ILE A 46 -6.59 -0.76 -6.46
C ILE A 46 -6.02 -0.78 -5.05
N TYR A 47 -6.04 -1.94 -4.42
CA TYR A 47 -5.52 -2.18 -3.09
C TYR A 47 -4.26 -3.00 -3.21
N PHE A 48 -3.20 -2.54 -2.56
CA PHE A 48 -1.96 -3.29 -2.39
C PHE A 48 -1.73 -3.54 -0.91
N GLU A 49 -1.04 -4.62 -0.59
CA GLU A 49 -0.72 -5.00 0.78
C GLU A 49 0.75 -5.35 0.85
N ALA A 50 1.43 -4.83 1.87
CA ALA A 50 2.83 -5.12 2.13
C ALA A 50 3.01 -5.37 3.61
N LYS A 51 3.85 -6.36 3.94
CA LYS A 51 4.26 -6.63 5.32
C LYS A 51 5.14 -5.48 5.82
N GLY A 52 4.87 -4.99 7.02
CA GLY A 52 5.54 -3.87 7.65
C GLY A 52 4.67 -2.62 7.81
N ASP A 53 5.14 -1.70 8.65
CA ASP A 53 4.50 -0.41 8.92
C ASP A 53 5.13 0.68 8.04
N TYR A 54 4.49 0.98 6.91
CA TYR A 54 4.91 2.04 5.99
C TYR A 54 4.23 3.38 6.28
N LEU A 55 3.32 3.43 7.25
CA LEU A 55 2.66 4.66 7.66
C LEU A 55 3.51 5.40 8.71
N ASN A 56 4.11 4.66 9.65
CA ASN A 56 4.91 5.22 10.73
C ASN A 56 6.43 5.17 10.48
N SER A 57 6.91 4.57 9.38
CA SER A 57 8.34 4.47 9.05
C SER A 57 9.08 5.79 8.82
N LYS A 58 8.41 6.95 8.95
CA LYS A 58 9.00 8.29 8.89
C LYS A 58 9.38 8.90 10.24
N LYS A 59 9.27 8.18 11.36
CA LYS A 59 9.60 8.72 12.69
C LYS A 59 11.04 8.48 13.18
N GLU A 60 11.89 7.82 12.40
CA GLU A 60 13.32 7.70 12.73
C GLU A 60 14.16 8.32 11.61
N GLY A 61 14.53 9.58 11.83
CA GLY A 61 15.41 10.40 11.00
C GLY A 61 15.73 11.69 11.73
#